data_AF-A0A6N4PYK4-F1
#
_entry.id   AF-A0A6N4PYK4-F1
#
_cell.length_a   1.000
_cell.length_b   1.000
_cell.length_c   1.000
_cell.angle_alpha   90.00
_cell.angle_beta   90.00
_cell.angle_gamma   90.00
#
_symmetry.space_group_name_H-M   'P 1'
#
loop_
_entity.id
_entity.type
_entity.pdbx_description
1 polymer ?
#
loop_
_entity_poly.entity_id
_entity_poly.type
_entity_poly.pdbx_seq_one_letter_code
_entity_poly.pdbx_strand_id
1 'polypeptide(L)'
;MKLYSRKTQVIFCFLSFLFLAGCQNFKGNNPCDPRSNSYSESFLLKLSQGGVFDFCGLSVDSDNLGIASWARTVTRAEKPSRISFLANDMVGNIYGVGIIEGNSEFSFGNQVNATGSFSTGTNLYIIKYDSFGNAIWSKTVASGTNNSLFNSVAVDPSGNVYAAGTISQTGSYNFGNGITANGGGAENFLLVKYNANGDAIWAKSIVSTTNSTNFSTVAVDSLGNVYAAGFLTGAGTYSFGNGVSETITHSGDTGFLIKYDSSGNTIWVKAVLGSSTDSAFNSVVLDSTGNLVVAGRITGLSNFDFGSGITITGKSTFQNLLIAKYTTSGQTVWAKTVESATNRTVFTALTADRLGNTYSGGLTIGSGLVSLGDGVSVNGTFSLNNFLLVKYDSYGITKWARSTIEGPENSIVLGLTSDLRSNVYAAGNIVGTGKYSFGNGISLNGNASDSNYLLMRFNSDGVPKWARSVVSGNQLTRYFAASTDGFGNLYAGGTIYGNEVFTFGNRVSAQGAYSAGINQVLVQYR
;
A
#
# COMPACT_ATOMS: atom_id res chain seq x y z
N MET A 1 27.51 64.60 2.82
CA MET A 1 28.45 64.20 3.90
C MET A 1 27.88 62.94 4.57
N LYS A 2 28.68 61.87 4.68
CA LYS A 2 28.46 60.49 5.22
C LYS A 2 27.14 60.17 5.97
N LEU A 3 26.32 59.21 5.55
CA LEU A 3 26.35 57.72 5.70
C LEU A 3 25.72 57.16 7.01
N TYR A 4 24.53 56.55 6.83
CA TYR A 4 23.88 55.37 7.46
C TYR A 4 23.79 55.15 8.98
N SER A 5 22.59 54.78 9.46
CA SER A 5 22.28 53.38 9.85
C SER A 5 20.89 53.19 10.54
N ARG A 6 20.11 52.27 9.94
CA ARG A 6 19.11 51.28 10.44
C ARG A 6 17.97 51.68 11.39
N LYS A 7 16.75 51.36 10.94
CA LYS A 7 15.58 51.02 11.77
C LYS A 7 14.99 49.68 11.32
N THR A 8 14.58 48.87 12.29
CA THR A 8 13.62 47.77 12.15
C THR A 8 12.45 48.10 13.07
N GLN A 9 11.23 48.21 12.56
CA GLN A 9 10.00 47.94 13.32
C GLN A 9 8.78 47.83 12.39
N VAL A 10 7.89 46.93 12.81
CA VAL A 10 6.64 46.42 12.23
C VAL A 10 5.54 47.49 12.22
N ILE A 11 4.74 47.59 11.14
CA ILE A 11 3.42 48.25 11.15
C ILE A 11 2.41 47.49 10.26
N PHE A 12 1.31 47.09 10.89
CA PHE A 12 0.03 46.67 10.28
C PHE A 12 -0.67 47.90 9.67
N CYS A 13 -1.26 47.78 8.47
CA CYS A 13 -2.24 48.78 7.99
C CYS A 13 -3.51 48.11 7.44
N PHE A 14 -4.62 48.45 8.09
CA PHE A 14 -6.00 48.43 7.59
C PHE A 14 -6.14 49.33 6.36
N LEU A 15 -7.06 49.03 5.44
CA LEU A 15 -7.60 50.05 4.54
C LEU A 15 -9.12 49.92 4.40
N SER A 16 -9.80 51.01 4.73
CA SER A 16 -11.22 51.29 4.48
C SER A 16 -11.32 52.43 3.44
N PHE A 17 -12.40 52.39 2.65
CA PHE A 17 -12.75 53.17 1.45
C PHE A 17 -12.66 54.71 1.51
N LEU A 18 -12.42 55.32 0.34
CA LEU A 18 -13.15 56.52 -0.14
C LEU A 18 -12.95 56.77 -1.65
N PHE A 19 -14.06 56.94 -2.38
CA PHE A 19 -14.15 57.37 -3.78
C PHE A 19 -14.11 58.90 -3.87
N LEU A 20 -13.45 59.46 -4.90
CA LEU A 20 -13.86 60.68 -5.62
C LEU A 20 -13.07 60.81 -6.95
N ALA A 21 -13.72 61.38 -7.96
CA ALA A 21 -13.42 61.29 -9.39
C ALA A 21 -12.29 62.22 -9.90
N GLY A 22 -11.66 61.84 -11.02
CA GLY A 22 -10.82 62.69 -11.86
C GLY A 22 -10.03 61.91 -12.92
N CYS A 23 -10.46 61.99 -14.19
CA CYS A 23 -9.83 61.34 -15.35
C CYS A 23 -8.38 61.78 -15.62
N GLN A 24 -7.46 60.81 -15.79
CA GLN A 24 -6.43 60.81 -16.84
C GLN A 24 -6.08 59.36 -17.27
N ASN A 25 -5.94 59.17 -18.58
CA ASN A 25 -5.64 57.90 -19.24
C ASN A 25 -4.26 57.36 -18.85
N PHE A 26 -4.21 56.26 -18.11
CA PHE A 26 -3.00 55.44 -17.99
C PHE A 26 -2.94 54.48 -19.19
N LYS A 27 -1.87 54.57 -20.00
CA LYS A 27 -1.57 53.61 -21.05
C LYS A 27 -1.39 52.23 -20.43
N GLY A 28 -2.38 51.35 -20.60
CA GLY A 28 -2.22 49.94 -20.31
C GLY A 28 -1.23 49.33 -21.29
N ASN A 29 -0.09 48.84 -20.78
CA ASN A 29 0.78 47.97 -21.55
C ASN A 29 0.06 46.64 -21.72
N ASN A 30 -0.35 46.37 -22.96
CA ASN A 30 -0.94 45.10 -23.38
C ASN A 30 0.17 44.04 -23.47
N PRO A 31 0.13 42.93 -22.70
CA PRO A 31 1.13 41.87 -22.77
C PRO A 31 1.08 41.03 -24.07
N CYS A 32 0.15 41.33 -24.99
CA CYS A 32 -0.03 40.59 -26.24
C CYS A 32 0.56 41.27 -27.50
N ASP A 33 1.50 42.20 -27.36
CA ASP A 33 2.23 42.74 -28.54
C ASP A 33 3.41 41.82 -28.92
N PRO A 34 3.37 41.14 -30.09
CA PRO A 34 4.44 40.26 -30.56
C PRO A 34 5.72 41.01 -31.00
N ARG A 35 5.80 42.34 -30.82
CA ARG A 35 7.00 43.15 -31.11
C ARG A 35 7.80 43.55 -29.86
N SER A 36 7.43 43.07 -28.68
CA SER A 36 8.14 43.38 -27.44
C SER A 36 9.30 42.39 -27.18
N ASN A 37 10.53 42.85 -27.37
CA ASN A 37 11.76 42.10 -27.09
C ASN A 37 12.09 42.10 -25.59
N SER A 38 11.42 41.30 -24.77
CA SER A 38 11.81 41.08 -23.37
C SER A 38 11.59 39.64 -22.94
N TYR A 39 12.70 38.92 -22.77
CA TYR A 39 12.79 37.56 -22.23
C TYR A 39 12.91 37.61 -20.69
N SER A 40 12.21 36.67 -19.99
CA SER A 40 12.49 36.02 -18.68
C SER A 40 12.97 36.90 -17.49
N GLU A 41 12.57 36.75 -16.22
CA GLU A 41 11.99 35.66 -15.44
C GLU A 41 11.71 36.18 -14.00
N SER A 42 10.97 35.37 -13.22
CA SER A 42 10.86 35.33 -11.74
C SER A 42 9.63 35.99 -11.09
N PHE A 43 8.72 35.16 -10.58
CA PHE A 43 8.10 35.40 -9.27
C PHE A 43 7.98 34.10 -8.47
N LEU A 44 8.57 34.12 -7.28
CA LEU A 44 8.46 33.09 -6.25
C LEU A 44 7.24 33.43 -5.40
N LEU A 45 6.25 32.54 -5.31
CA LEU A 45 5.15 32.69 -4.34
C LEU A 45 4.83 31.35 -3.67
N LYS A 46 4.99 31.36 -2.34
CA LYS A 46 4.51 30.36 -1.39
C LYS A 46 3.06 30.73 -1.06
N LEU A 47 2.12 29.81 -1.24
CA LEU A 47 0.74 30.00 -0.76
C LEU A 47 0.27 28.76 0.01
N SER A 48 -0.17 29.03 1.24
CA SER A 48 -0.91 28.14 2.12
C SER A 48 -2.40 28.43 2.00
N GLN A 49 -3.18 27.36 1.79
CA GLN A 49 -4.64 27.20 1.98
C GLN A 49 -5.60 28.21 1.33
N GLY A 50 -6.42 27.68 0.40
CA GLY A 50 -7.83 28.03 0.25
C GLY A 50 -8.17 29.34 -0.47
N GLY A 51 -8.15 29.34 -1.80
CA GLY A 51 -8.80 30.39 -2.62
C GLY A 51 -8.73 30.05 -4.11
N VAL A 52 -9.87 30.10 -4.80
CA VAL A 52 -9.96 29.94 -6.26
C VAL A 52 -9.71 31.31 -6.91
N PHE A 53 -8.78 31.37 -7.87
CA PHE A 53 -8.68 32.48 -8.82
C PHE A 53 -8.92 31.94 -10.22
N ASP A 54 -9.88 32.53 -10.91
CA ASP A 54 -10.24 32.23 -12.30
C ASP A 54 -9.36 33.07 -13.23
N PHE A 55 -8.52 32.40 -14.03
CA PHE A 55 -7.83 33.02 -15.16
C PHE A 55 -8.54 32.57 -16.44
N CYS A 56 -9.17 33.51 -17.13
CA CYS A 56 -9.70 33.32 -18.48
C CYS A 56 -8.63 32.69 -19.38
N GLY A 57 -8.85 31.44 -19.82
CA GLY A 57 -8.22 30.86 -21.00
C GLY A 57 -7.00 29.95 -20.81
N LEU A 58 -6.59 29.64 -19.58
CA LEU A 58 -5.58 28.61 -19.29
C LEU A 58 -6.15 27.69 -18.22
N SER A 59 -6.67 26.52 -18.62
CA SER A 59 -7.05 25.48 -17.66
C SER A 59 -5.76 24.93 -17.03
N VAL A 60 -5.27 25.61 -15.99
CA VAL A 60 -4.36 24.97 -15.05
C VAL A 60 -5.21 23.94 -14.34
N ASP A 61 -4.98 22.68 -14.66
CA ASP A 61 -5.56 21.56 -13.94
C ASP A 61 -5.28 21.80 -12.45
N SER A 62 -6.31 22.17 -11.68
CA SER A 62 -6.19 22.44 -10.26
C SER A 62 -5.77 21.19 -9.48
N ASP A 63 -5.70 20.04 -10.16
CA ASP A 63 -5.15 18.78 -9.70
C ASP A 63 -3.62 18.70 -9.96
N ASN A 64 -2.84 19.60 -9.34
CA ASN A 64 -1.39 19.38 -9.11
C ASN A 64 -1.09 18.16 -8.18
N LEU A 65 -2.04 17.22 -8.08
CA LEU A 65 -2.03 16.00 -7.28
C LEU A 65 -1.38 14.86 -8.09
N GLY A 66 -0.46 14.12 -7.49
CA GLY A 66 0.37 13.10 -8.14
C GLY A 66 1.73 13.61 -8.62
N ILE A 67 2.25 14.71 -8.05
CA ILE A 67 3.62 15.18 -8.29
C ILE A 67 4.50 14.66 -7.15
N ALA A 68 5.59 13.97 -7.49
CA ALA A 68 6.54 13.52 -6.48
C ALA A 68 7.13 14.73 -5.73
N SER A 69 7.08 14.70 -4.41
CA SER A 69 7.65 15.73 -3.53
C SER A 69 9.05 15.37 -3.07
N TRP A 70 9.30 14.10 -2.76
CA TRP A 70 10.61 13.58 -2.42
C TRP A 70 10.65 12.06 -2.63
N ALA A 71 11.85 11.52 -2.78
CA ALA A 71 12.12 10.10 -2.80
C ALA A 71 13.26 9.76 -1.83
N ARG A 72 13.24 8.54 -1.28
CA ARG A 72 14.25 7.98 -0.38
C ARG A 72 14.63 6.58 -0.82
N THR A 73 15.92 6.33 -0.82
CA THR A 73 16.54 5.01 -0.98
C THR A 73 17.51 4.79 0.18
N VAL A 74 18.04 3.58 0.31
CA VAL A 74 19.20 3.34 1.18
C VAL A 74 20.43 4.01 0.58
N THR A 75 21.23 4.68 1.40
CA THR A 75 22.43 5.40 0.95
C THR A 75 23.71 4.58 1.06
N ARG A 76 23.66 3.47 1.80
CA ARG A 76 24.70 2.45 1.90
C ARG A 76 24.04 1.09 1.85
N ALA A 77 24.41 0.24 0.90
CA ALA A 77 23.94 -1.14 0.80
C ALA A 77 24.91 -1.97 -0.05
N GLU A 78 25.39 -3.09 0.50
CA GLU A 78 26.23 -4.06 -0.22
C GLU A 78 25.44 -5.33 -0.58
N LYS A 79 24.13 -5.33 -0.28
CA LYS A 79 23.19 -6.44 -0.46
C LYS A 79 21.78 -5.92 -0.75
N PRO A 80 20.87 -6.78 -1.26
CA PRO A 80 19.50 -6.37 -1.55
C PRO A 80 18.68 -5.88 -0.36
N SER A 81 17.74 -4.98 -0.62
CA SER A 81 16.70 -4.54 0.33
C SER A 81 15.36 -4.32 -0.37
N ARG A 82 14.24 -4.53 0.35
CA ARG A 82 12.89 -4.25 -0.17
C ARG A 82 11.94 -3.77 0.92
N ILE A 83 11.04 -2.85 0.56
CA ILE A 83 9.83 -2.54 1.33
C ILE A 83 8.71 -3.46 0.82
N SER A 84 8.11 -4.23 1.72
CA SER A 84 6.94 -5.08 1.45
C SER A 84 5.63 -4.32 1.62
N PHE A 85 5.51 -3.49 2.67
CA PHE A 85 4.28 -2.78 3.01
C PHE A 85 4.56 -1.43 3.67
N LEU A 86 3.57 -0.53 3.60
CA LEU A 86 3.60 0.80 4.22
C LEU A 86 2.32 1.04 5.02
N ALA A 87 2.44 1.73 6.14
CA ALA A 87 1.33 2.33 6.88
C ALA A 87 1.71 3.74 7.32
N ASN A 88 0.71 4.60 7.56
CA ASN A 88 0.94 5.92 8.13
C ASN A 88 0.14 6.10 9.42
N ASP A 89 0.61 6.99 10.28
CA ASP A 89 -0.23 7.52 11.35
C ASP A 89 -0.97 8.80 10.90
N MET A 90 -1.86 9.30 11.77
CA MET A 90 -2.67 10.49 11.48
C MET A 90 -1.84 11.78 11.34
N VAL A 91 -0.60 11.79 11.83
CA VAL A 91 0.31 12.94 11.77
C VAL A 91 1.21 12.89 10.53
N GLY A 92 1.11 11.83 9.74
CA GLY A 92 1.87 11.64 8.50
C GLY A 92 3.23 10.98 8.70
N ASN A 93 3.52 10.38 9.87
CA ASN A 93 4.68 9.51 9.97
C ASN A 93 4.43 8.23 9.18
N ILE A 94 5.48 7.73 8.52
CA ILE A 94 5.42 6.61 7.60
C ILE A 94 6.17 5.44 8.21
N TYR A 95 5.56 4.27 8.18
CA TYR A 95 6.11 3.04 8.72
C TYR A 95 6.24 2.03 7.59
N GLY A 96 7.46 1.57 7.33
CA GLY A 96 7.75 0.56 6.33
C GLY A 96 8.25 -0.73 6.96
N VAL A 97 7.82 -1.86 6.41
CA VAL A 97 8.35 -3.18 6.78
C VAL A 97 8.83 -3.93 5.55
N GLY A 98 9.81 -4.80 5.75
CA GLY A 98 10.30 -5.66 4.69
C GLY A 98 11.50 -6.49 5.11
N ILE A 99 12.42 -6.69 4.17
CA ILE A 99 13.66 -7.43 4.41
C ILE A 99 14.90 -6.65 3.98
N ILE A 100 16.01 -6.96 4.64
CA ILE A 100 17.37 -6.66 4.20
C ILE A 100 18.15 -7.97 4.10
N GLU A 101 18.97 -8.13 3.06
CA GLU A 101 19.79 -9.32 2.87
C GLU A 101 21.20 -9.15 3.44
N GLY A 102 21.74 -10.25 3.96
CA GLY A 102 23.12 -10.30 4.46
C GLY A 102 23.36 -9.51 5.76
N ASN A 103 24.64 -9.28 6.05
CA ASN A 103 25.12 -8.66 7.30
C ASN A 103 25.63 -7.23 7.10
N SER A 104 25.31 -6.63 5.95
CA SER A 104 25.73 -5.27 5.61
C SER A 104 24.93 -4.25 6.42
N GLU A 105 25.54 -3.08 6.63
CA GLU A 105 24.84 -1.93 7.18
C GLU A 105 24.06 -1.21 6.08
N PHE A 106 22.79 -0.97 6.35
CA PHE A 106 21.88 -0.20 5.51
C PHE A 106 21.60 1.14 6.19
N SER A 107 22.01 2.24 5.58
CA SER A 107 21.73 3.58 6.12
C SER A 107 20.51 4.21 5.44
N PHE A 108 19.61 4.75 6.26
CA PHE A 108 18.40 5.45 5.83
C PHE A 108 18.54 6.98 5.95
N GLY A 109 19.74 7.46 6.28
CA GLY A 109 20.00 8.85 6.63
C GLY A 109 19.68 9.16 8.10
N ASN A 110 19.98 10.39 8.53
CA ASN A 110 19.75 10.87 9.91
C ASN A 110 20.34 9.96 11.01
N GLN A 111 21.48 9.31 10.73
CA GLN A 111 22.12 8.34 11.64
C GLN A 111 21.23 7.12 12.00
N VAL A 112 20.18 6.86 11.20
CA VAL A 112 19.32 5.69 11.35
C VAL A 112 19.82 4.59 10.41
N ASN A 113 20.25 3.48 11.00
CA ASN A 113 20.84 2.35 10.30
C ASN A 113 20.12 1.03 10.65
N ALA A 114 20.12 0.09 9.72
CA ALA A 114 19.72 -1.29 9.95
C ALA A 114 20.90 -2.19 9.57
N THR A 115 21.22 -3.15 10.43
CA THR A 115 22.28 -4.12 10.15
C THR A 115 21.71 -5.51 10.34
N GLY A 116 21.94 -6.37 9.35
CA GLY A 116 21.65 -7.79 9.47
C GLY A 116 22.75 -8.52 10.24
N SER A 117 22.43 -9.67 10.83
CA SER A 117 23.39 -10.42 11.65
C SER A 117 24.04 -11.61 10.94
N PHE A 118 23.56 -11.97 9.74
CA PHE A 118 23.98 -13.17 9.03
C PHE A 118 24.51 -12.84 7.64
N SER A 119 25.67 -13.40 7.26
CA SER A 119 26.32 -13.13 5.96
C SER A 119 25.53 -13.64 4.76
N THR A 120 24.72 -14.67 4.98
CA THR A 120 23.72 -15.22 4.05
C THR A 120 22.37 -15.25 4.76
N GLY A 121 21.28 -14.93 4.06
CA GLY A 121 19.95 -14.86 4.67
C GLY A 121 19.25 -13.51 4.47
N THR A 122 17.96 -13.47 4.79
CA THR A 122 17.20 -12.24 4.96
C THR A 122 17.05 -11.92 6.46
N ASN A 123 16.92 -10.64 6.77
CA ASN A 123 16.62 -10.13 8.11
C ASN A 123 15.35 -9.29 8.00
N LEU A 124 14.44 -9.48 8.95
CA LEU A 124 13.26 -8.64 9.03
C LEU A 124 13.68 -7.24 9.43
N TYR A 125 13.06 -6.22 8.85
CA TYR A 125 13.25 -4.87 9.35
C TYR A 125 11.96 -4.06 9.33
N ILE A 126 11.94 -3.07 10.20
CA ILE A 126 10.94 -2.01 10.26
C ILE A 126 11.65 -0.66 10.34
N ILE A 127 11.10 0.34 9.64
CA ILE A 127 11.62 1.70 9.58
C ILE A 127 10.48 2.70 9.82
N LYS A 128 10.73 3.74 10.59
CA LYS A 128 9.86 4.91 10.72
C LYS A 128 10.51 6.13 10.07
N TYR A 129 9.73 6.85 9.27
CA TYR A 129 10.03 8.19 8.77
C TYR A 129 9.02 9.20 9.31
N ASP A 130 9.41 10.46 9.40
CA ASP A 130 8.46 11.56 9.54
C ASP A 130 7.78 11.91 8.19
N SER A 131 6.83 12.84 8.24
CA SER A 131 6.09 13.34 7.06
C SER A 131 6.97 14.05 6.01
N PHE A 132 8.21 14.39 6.37
CA PHE A 132 9.20 15.00 5.48
C PHE A 132 10.18 13.97 4.90
N GLY A 133 10.02 12.70 5.25
CA GLY A 133 10.88 11.61 4.80
C GLY A 133 12.21 11.54 5.54
N ASN A 134 12.34 12.12 6.73
CA ASN A 134 13.51 11.93 7.58
C ASN A 134 13.35 10.62 8.36
N ALA A 135 14.36 9.76 8.34
CA ALA A 135 14.36 8.54 9.14
C ALA A 135 14.42 8.89 10.63
N ILE A 136 13.57 8.25 11.43
CA ILE A 136 13.44 8.47 12.88
C ILE A 136 14.04 7.31 13.66
N TRP A 137 13.64 6.09 13.35
CA TRP A 137 14.21 4.88 13.93
C TRP A 137 14.03 3.69 12.99
N SER A 138 14.89 2.68 13.13
CA SER A 138 14.80 1.37 12.50
C SER A 138 14.96 0.27 13.54
N LYS A 139 14.38 -0.90 13.27
CA LYS A 139 14.65 -2.14 14.02
C LYS A 139 14.92 -3.26 13.04
N THR A 140 15.90 -4.09 13.37
CA THR A 140 16.20 -5.32 12.63
C THR A 140 16.01 -6.52 13.54
N VAL A 141 15.48 -7.59 12.95
CA VAL A 141 15.35 -8.88 13.62
C VAL A 141 16.16 -9.85 12.80
N ALA A 142 17.19 -10.39 13.45
CA ALA A 142 18.07 -11.37 12.87
C ALA A 142 17.29 -12.68 12.66
N SER A 143 16.90 -12.97 11.42
CA SER A 143 16.17 -14.19 11.07
C SER A 143 16.99 -15.26 10.39
N GLY A 144 18.21 -14.94 9.94
CA GLY A 144 19.23 -15.87 9.44
C GLY A 144 18.87 -16.69 8.21
N THR A 145 17.71 -16.46 7.60
CA THR A 145 17.10 -17.39 6.64
C THR A 145 16.29 -16.61 5.62
N ASN A 146 16.26 -17.08 4.37
CA ASN A 146 15.61 -16.35 3.27
C ASN A 146 14.08 -16.36 3.31
N ASN A 147 13.47 -17.18 4.18
CA ASN A 147 12.02 -17.41 4.19
C ASN A 147 11.29 -16.59 5.28
N SER A 148 12.02 -15.84 6.11
CA SER A 148 11.40 -14.93 7.07
C SER A 148 11.17 -13.57 6.42
N LEU A 149 9.95 -13.03 6.56
CA LEU A 149 9.59 -11.70 6.06
C LEU A 149 8.45 -11.05 6.85
N PHE A 150 8.49 -9.73 6.97
CA PHE A 150 7.30 -8.95 7.28
C PHE A 150 6.51 -8.69 5.99
N ASN A 151 5.23 -9.04 6.01
CA ASN A 151 4.30 -8.89 4.90
C ASN A 151 3.46 -7.62 5.03
N SER A 152 3.18 -7.17 6.25
CA SER A 152 2.24 -6.08 6.51
C SER A 152 2.55 -5.34 7.80
N VAL A 153 2.13 -4.08 7.86
CA VAL A 153 2.24 -3.23 9.03
C VAL A 153 0.97 -2.41 9.19
N ALA A 154 0.53 -2.22 10.44
CA ALA A 154 -0.56 -1.34 10.82
C ALA A 154 -0.14 -0.46 12.01
N VAL A 155 -0.77 0.70 12.17
CA VAL A 155 -0.45 1.66 13.24
C VAL A 155 -1.75 2.11 13.90
N ASP A 156 -1.79 2.07 15.23
CA ASP A 156 -2.96 2.55 15.98
C ASP A 156 -2.88 4.06 16.24
N PRO A 157 -3.97 4.72 16.68
CA PRO A 157 -3.98 6.15 16.95
C PRO A 157 -2.98 6.63 18.03
N SER A 158 -2.48 5.71 18.87
CA SER A 158 -1.44 6.01 19.87
C SER A 158 -0.02 5.91 19.29
N GLY A 159 0.11 5.58 18.01
CA GLY A 159 1.38 5.40 17.31
C GLY A 159 2.05 4.05 17.59
N ASN A 160 1.36 3.08 18.22
CA ASN A 160 1.89 1.73 18.32
C ASN A 160 1.82 1.04 16.97
N VAL A 161 2.82 0.23 16.68
CA VAL A 161 3.05 -0.38 15.37
C VAL A 161 2.93 -1.88 15.47
N TYR A 162 2.18 -2.48 14.56
CA TYR A 162 1.90 -3.90 14.51
C TYR A 162 2.44 -4.45 13.20
N ALA A 163 3.49 -5.27 13.26
CA ALA A 163 4.11 -5.87 12.08
C ALA A 163 3.76 -7.36 12.03
N ALA A 164 3.23 -7.80 10.88
CA ALA A 164 2.80 -9.17 10.66
C ALA A 164 3.55 -9.82 9.50
N GLY A 165 3.80 -11.12 9.59
CA GLY A 165 4.55 -11.85 8.59
C GLY A 165 4.77 -13.32 8.94
N THR A 166 5.95 -13.81 8.58
CA THR A 166 6.39 -15.18 8.85
C THR A 166 7.83 -15.22 9.34
N ILE A 167 8.12 -16.19 10.21
CA ILE A 167 9.46 -16.61 10.61
C ILE A 167 9.63 -18.09 10.31
N SER A 168 10.83 -18.51 9.90
CA SER A 168 11.13 -19.91 9.55
C SER A 168 12.21 -20.50 10.46
N GLN A 169 12.44 -21.82 10.45
CA GLN A 169 13.43 -22.50 11.30
C GLN A 169 13.13 -22.50 12.80
N THR A 170 13.82 -23.39 13.51
CA THR A 170 13.73 -23.53 14.96
C THR A 170 14.59 -22.48 15.64
N GLY A 171 14.09 -21.87 16.71
CA GLY A 171 14.86 -20.91 17.51
C GLY A 171 14.02 -19.79 18.10
N SER A 172 14.69 -18.91 18.83
CA SER A 172 14.10 -17.72 19.46
C SER A 172 14.52 -16.47 18.72
N TYR A 173 13.54 -15.71 18.23
CA TYR A 173 13.69 -14.47 17.50
C TYR A 173 13.57 -13.30 18.48
N ASN A 174 14.60 -12.44 18.55
CA ASN A 174 14.63 -11.31 19.48
C ASN A 174 14.22 -10.01 18.79
N PHE A 175 13.18 -9.38 19.30
CA PHE A 175 12.61 -8.12 18.78
C PHE A 175 13.06 -6.89 19.61
N GLY A 176 13.94 -7.07 20.58
CA GLY A 176 14.39 -6.07 21.54
C GLY A 176 13.61 -6.11 22.85
N ASN A 177 14.09 -5.39 23.87
CA ASN A 177 13.43 -5.27 25.18
C ASN A 177 13.09 -6.61 25.87
N GLY A 178 13.88 -7.66 25.60
CA GLY A 178 13.62 -9.02 26.10
C GLY A 178 12.41 -9.72 25.46
N ILE A 179 11.77 -9.11 24.46
CA ILE A 179 10.62 -9.66 23.76
C ILE A 179 11.10 -10.60 22.66
N THR A 180 10.63 -11.85 22.72
CA THR A 180 10.97 -12.89 21.76
C THR A 180 9.74 -13.63 21.23
N ALA A 181 9.89 -14.26 20.07
CA ALA A 181 8.95 -15.26 19.56
C ALA A 181 9.71 -16.48 19.03
N ASN A 182 9.11 -17.66 19.13
CA ASN A 182 9.77 -18.91 18.71
C ASN A 182 9.36 -19.30 17.29
N GLY A 183 10.30 -19.90 16.55
CA GLY A 183 10.05 -20.62 15.30
C GLY A 183 10.14 -22.15 15.49
N GLY A 184 9.53 -22.89 14.57
CA GLY A 184 9.24 -24.33 14.67
C GLY A 184 9.83 -25.21 13.58
N GLY A 185 10.67 -24.68 12.69
CA GLY A 185 11.22 -25.43 11.55
C GLY A 185 10.55 -25.05 10.23
N ALA A 186 9.24 -25.26 10.12
CA ALA A 186 8.40 -24.72 9.05
C ALA A 186 8.19 -23.20 9.19
N GLU A 187 7.54 -22.58 8.20
CA GLU A 187 7.11 -21.18 8.30
C GLU A 187 6.04 -21.01 9.39
N ASN A 188 6.20 -20.00 10.23
CA ASN A 188 5.30 -19.73 11.33
C ASN A 188 4.79 -18.29 11.31
N PHE A 189 3.49 -18.12 11.59
CA PHE A 189 2.86 -16.84 11.84
C PHE A 189 3.71 -15.98 12.76
N LEU A 190 3.96 -14.73 12.39
CA LEU A 190 4.60 -13.75 13.26
C LEU A 190 3.73 -12.50 13.36
N LEU A 191 3.48 -12.04 14.58
CA LEU A 191 2.89 -10.73 14.87
C LEU A 191 3.67 -10.06 16.00
N VAL A 192 4.09 -8.81 15.79
CA VAL A 192 4.89 -8.06 16.77
C VAL A 192 4.29 -6.68 16.98
N LYS A 193 4.19 -6.25 18.24
CA LYS A 193 3.82 -4.88 18.61
C LYS A 193 5.04 -4.10 19.10
N TYR A 194 5.22 -2.91 18.54
CA TYR A 194 6.17 -1.90 19.00
C TYR A 194 5.41 -0.66 19.49
N ASN A 195 5.96 0.07 20.45
CA ASN A 195 5.46 1.41 20.79
C ASN A 195 5.89 2.46 19.73
N ALA A 196 5.46 3.72 19.91
CA ALA A 196 5.81 4.81 19.00
C ALA A 196 7.33 5.11 18.89
N ASN A 197 8.11 4.72 19.90
CA ASN A 197 9.57 4.86 19.95
C ASN A 197 10.30 3.64 19.34
N GLY A 198 9.56 2.61 18.91
CA GLY A 198 10.11 1.39 18.34
C GLY A 198 10.59 0.37 19.37
N ASP A 199 10.17 0.46 20.63
CA ASP A 199 10.45 -0.58 21.62
C ASP A 199 9.41 -1.69 21.50
N ALA A 200 9.87 -2.94 21.43
CA ALA A 200 8.98 -4.09 21.39
C ALA A 200 8.21 -4.23 22.71
N ILE A 201 6.91 -4.47 22.60
CA ILE A 201 5.97 -4.64 23.72
C ILE A 201 5.59 -6.11 23.87
N TRP A 202 5.25 -6.77 22.77
CA TRP A 202 5.00 -8.21 22.73
C TRP A 202 5.24 -8.74 21.31
N ALA A 203 5.52 -10.04 21.22
CA ALA A 203 5.60 -10.79 19.98
C ALA A 203 4.84 -12.11 20.13
N LYS A 204 4.17 -12.53 19.06
CA LYS A 204 3.36 -13.75 19.01
C LYS A 204 3.77 -14.56 17.80
N SER A 205 3.92 -15.86 18.03
CA SER A 205 4.10 -16.87 16.99
C SER A 205 3.24 -18.07 17.30
N ILE A 206 2.67 -18.68 16.26
CA ILE A 206 1.95 -19.95 16.36
C ILE A 206 2.88 -20.99 15.73
N VAL A 207 3.51 -21.76 16.61
CA VAL A 207 4.55 -22.70 16.21
C VAL A 207 3.89 -23.99 15.76
N SER A 208 4.03 -24.29 14.48
CA SER A 208 3.84 -25.64 13.96
C SER A 208 5.17 -26.17 13.43
N THR A 209 5.45 -27.43 13.74
CA THR A 209 6.73 -28.08 13.40
C THR A 209 6.74 -28.65 11.98
N THR A 210 5.56 -29.00 11.44
CA THR A 210 5.44 -29.62 10.11
C THR A 210 4.67 -28.78 9.11
N ASN A 211 3.84 -27.86 9.60
CA ASN A 211 2.85 -27.15 8.79
C ASN A 211 3.20 -25.67 8.69
N SER A 212 3.12 -25.11 7.49
CA SER A 212 3.44 -23.71 7.25
C SER A 212 2.27 -22.81 7.63
N THR A 213 2.58 -21.66 8.23
CA THR A 213 1.61 -20.61 8.53
C THR A 213 2.19 -19.24 8.21
N ASN A 214 1.37 -18.34 7.66
CA ASN A 214 1.83 -17.05 7.16
C ASN A 214 0.79 -15.95 7.31
N PHE A 215 1.08 -14.90 8.07
CA PHE A 215 0.23 -13.72 8.11
C PHE A 215 0.57 -12.86 6.90
N SER A 216 -0.38 -12.73 5.99
CA SER A 216 -0.23 -11.88 4.81
C SER A 216 -0.54 -10.42 5.13
N THR A 217 -1.32 -10.15 6.17
CA THR A 217 -1.88 -8.82 6.44
C THR A 217 -2.24 -8.61 7.91
N VAL A 218 -2.22 -7.35 8.35
CA VAL A 218 -2.70 -6.94 9.67
C VAL A 218 -3.45 -5.61 9.60
N ALA A 219 -4.50 -5.48 10.41
CA ALA A 219 -5.21 -4.24 10.69
C ALA A 219 -5.36 -4.06 12.21
N VAL A 220 -5.55 -2.83 12.66
CA VAL A 220 -5.76 -2.49 14.07
C VAL A 220 -6.88 -1.47 14.21
N ASP A 221 -7.74 -1.65 15.21
CA ASP A 221 -8.79 -0.68 15.51
C ASP A 221 -8.30 0.44 16.46
N SER A 222 -9.16 1.43 16.70
CA SER A 222 -8.85 2.55 17.59
C SER A 222 -8.69 2.17 19.07
N LEU A 223 -9.16 0.98 19.47
CA LEU A 223 -9.01 0.43 20.81
C LEU A 223 -7.73 -0.42 20.94
N GLY A 224 -6.99 -0.61 19.84
CA GLY A 224 -5.79 -1.43 19.77
C GLY A 224 -6.07 -2.92 19.61
N ASN A 225 -7.30 -3.35 19.29
CA ASN A 225 -7.54 -4.73 18.90
C ASN A 225 -6.92 -4.99 17.53
N VAL A 226 -6.24 -6.13 17.40
CA VAL A 226 -5.46 -6.47 16.22
C VAL A 226 -6.15 -7.57 15.45
N TYR A 227 -6.17 -7.44 14.13
CA TYR A 227 -6.79 -8.39 13.22
C TYR A 227 -5.76 -8.81 12.18
N ALA A 228 -5.32 -10.06 12.24
CA ALA A 228 -4.32 -10.59 11.33
C ALA A 228 -4.94 -11.69 10.46
N ALA A 229 -4.63 -11.67 9.16
CA ALA A 229 -5.18 -12.64 8.21
C ALA A 229 -4.08 -13.22 7.32
N GLY A 230 -4.33 -14.41 6.79
CA GLY A 230 -3.35 -15.15 6.03
C GLY A 230 -3.84 -16.55 5.65
N PHE A 231 -2.90 -17.49 5.63
CA PHE A 231 -3.18 -18.90 5.39
C PHE A 231 -2.37 -19.82 6.32
N LEU A 232 -2.88 -21.04 6.46
CA LEU A 232 -2.25 -22.14 7.18
C LEU A 232 -2.37 -23.38 6.30
N THR A 233 -1.28 -24.13 6.15
CA THR A 233 -1.21 -25.32 5.31
C THR A 233 -1.29 -26.58 6.17
N GLY A 234 -2.24 -27.49 5.91
CA GLY A 234 -2.27 -28.80 6.56
C GLY A 234 -3.41 -28.99 7.57
N ALA A 235 -3.96 -30.20 7.56
CA ALA A 235 -5.05 -30.60 8.44
C ALA A 235 -4.54 -30.82 9.87
N GLY A 236 -5.37 -30.51 10.86
CA GLY A 236 -5.04 -30.65 12.26
C GLY A 236 -5.79 -29.67 13.14
N THR A 237 -5.60 -29.80 14.45
CA THR A 237 -6.12 -28.85 15.44
C THR A 237 -5.00 -27.92 15.88
N TYR A 238 -5.22 -26.63 15.73
CA TYR A 238 -4.23 -25.59 16.03
C TYR A 238 -4.69 -24.76 17.21
N SER A 239 -3.81 -24.57 18.18
CA SER A 239 -4.03 -23.69 19.32
C SER A 239 -3.41 -22.33 19.05
N PHE A 240 -4.19 -21.28 19.26
CA PHE A 240 -3.80 -19.89 19.05
C PHE A 240 -3.57 -19.17 20.39
N GLY A 241 -3.52 -19.92 21.50
CA GLY A 241 -3.41 -19.37 22.85
C GLY A 241 -4.76 -18.92 23.43
N ASN A 242 -4.76 -18.63 24.73
CA ASN A 242 -5.96 -18.21 25.48
C ASN A 242 -7.17 -19.17 25.35
N GLY A 243 -6.91 -20.47 25.19
CA GLY A 243 -7.96 -21.49 25.00
C GLY A 243 -8.64 -21.44 23.63
N VAL A 244 -8.19 -20.61 22.70
CA VAL A 244 -8.75 -20.52 21.35
C VAL A 244 -8.05 -21.52 20.44
N SER A 245 -8.83 -22.38 19.79
CA SER A 245 -8.33 -23.36 18.83
C SER A 245 -9.28 -23.51 17.64
N GLU A 246 -8.76 -23.97 16.51
CA GLU A 246 -9.54 -24.27 15.30
C GLU A 246 -9.08 -25.61 14.71
N THR A 247 -10.01 -26.36 14.12
CA THR A 247 -9.73 -27.65 13.48
C THR A 247 -9.85 -27.52 11.97
N ILE A 248 -8.77 -27.88 11.28
CA ILE A 248 -8.64 -27.81 9.83
C ILE A 248 -8.68 -29.20 9.23
N THR A 249 -9.50 -29.36 8.21
CA THR A 249 -9.73 -30.63 7.52
C THR A 249 -9.01 -30.72 6.18
N HIS A 250 -8.69 -29.58 5.56
CA HIS A 250 -7.96 -29.53 4.29
C HIS A 250 -6.45 -29.66 4.50
N SER A 251 -5.78 -30.44 3.65
CA SER A 251 -4.33 -30.66 3.74
C SER A 251 -3.50 -29.56 3.06
N GLY A 252 -4.11 -28.76 2.19
CA GLY A 252 -3.47 -27.60 1.55
C GLY A 252 -3.73 -26.30 2.33
N ASP A 253 -3.70 -25.17 1.63
CA ASP A 253 -3.85 -23.85 2.24
C ASP A 253 -5.30 -23.61 2.68
N THR A 254 -5.47 -23.19 3.94
CA THR A 254 -6.74 -22.73 4.49
C THR A 254 -6.62 -21.27 4.89
N GLY A 255 -7.56 -20.43 4.45
CA GLY A 255 -7.60 -19.01 4.81
C GLY A 255 -8.01 -18.81 6.27
N PHE A 256 -7.32 -17.92 6.98
CA PHE A 256 -7.57 -17.63 8.40
C PHE A 256 -7.62 -16.15 8.72
N LEU A 257 -8.47 -15.80 9.68
CA LEU A 257 -8.60 -14.47 10.28
C LEU A 257 -8.59 -14.61 11.80
N ILE A 258 -7.74 -13.84 12.48
CA ILE A 258 -7.53 -13.93 13.92
C ILE A 258 -7.67 -12.55 14.55
N LYS A 259 -8.39 -12.47 15.66
CA LYS A 259 -8.47 -11.27 16.50
C LYS A 259 -7.65 -11.45 17.78
N TYR A 260 -6.86 -10.44 18.09
CA TYR A 260 -6.17 -10.26 19.36
C TYR A 260 -6.67 -8.98 20.05
N ASP A 261 -6.63 -8.95 21.38
CA ASP A 261 -6.76 -7.69 22.12
C ASP A 261 -5.45 -6.87 22.05
N SER A 262 -5.46 -5.68 22.65
CA SER A 262 -4.31 -4.76 22.68
C SER A 262 -3.09 -5.28 23.47
N SER A 263 -3.30 -6.31 24.29
CA SER A 263 -2.27 -7.02 25.06
C SER A 263 -1.75 -8.27 24.32
N GLY A 264 -2.29 -8.58 23.14
CA GLY A 264 -1.91 -9.72 22.34
C GLY A 264 -2.52 -11.04 22.82
N ASN A 265 -3.62 -11.03 23.58
CA ASN A 265 -4.39 -12.23 23.87
C ASN A 265 -5.34 -12.53 22.72
N THR A 266 -5.38 -13.78 22.28
CA THR A 266 -6.29 -14.24 21.23
C THR A 266 -7.72 -14.21 21.74
N ILE A 267 -8.62 -13.59 20.98
CA ILE A 267 -10.04 -13.47 21.30
C ILE A 267 -10.86 -14.48 20.49
N TRP A 268 -10.62 -14.55 19.18
CA TRP A 268 -11.27 -15.52 18.31
C TRP A 268 -10.42 -15.80 17.06
N VAL A 269 -10.69 -16.93 16.44
CA VAL A 269 -10.14 -17.37 15.15
C VAL A 269 -11.31 -17.74 14.23
N LYS A 270 -11.13 -17.48 12.93
CA LYS A 270 -12.03 -17.93 11.86
C LYS A 270 -11.20 -18.54 10.75
N ALA A 271 -11.66 -19.67 10.23
CA ALA A 271 -11.08 -20.37 9.09
C ALA A 271 -12.11 -20.51 7.98
N VAL A 272 -11.66 -20.60 6.73
CA VAL A 272 -12.49 -20.96 5.59
C VAL A 272 -12.53 -22.48 5.47
N LEU A 273 -13.64 -23.11 5.85
CA LEU A 273 -13.76 -24.56 6.00
C LEU A 273 -14.56 -25.20 4.87
N GLY A 274 -14.73 -26.53 4.92
CA GLY A 274 -15.63 -27.29 4.04
C GLY A 274 -15.10 -27.54 2.62
N SER A 275 -13.96 -26.97 2.24
CA SER A 275 -13.34 -27.18 0.94
C SER A 275 -12.31 -28.33 0.96
N SER A 276 -12.11 -28.94 -0.20
CA SER A 276 -10.98 -29.85 -0.48
C SER A 276 -9.88 -29.17 -1.30
N THR A 277 -9.93 -27.85 -1.41
CA THR A 277 -9.06 -27.02 -2.23
C THR A 277 -8.67 -25.74 -1.51
N ASP A 278 -7.59 -25.13 -1.99
CA ASP A 278 -6.90 -24.06 -1.29
C ASP A 278 -7.70 -22.76 -1.17
N SER A 279 -7.58 -22.12 -0.01
CA SER A 279 -8.06 -20.76 0.26
C SER A 279 -7.01 -19.95 1.01
N ALA A 280 -7.02 -18.63 0.84
CA ALA A 280 -6.14 -17.71 1.56
C ALA A 280 -6.75 -16.32 1.65
N PHE A 281 -6.50 -15.61 2.76
CA PHE A 281 -6.73 -14.17 2.85
C PHE A 281 -5.41 -13.42 2.64
N ASN A 282 -5.39 -12.53 1.65
CA ASN A 282 -4.22 -11.72 1.30
C ASN A 282 -4.26 -10.33 1.95
N SER A 283 -5.44 -9.80 2.25
CA SER A 283 -5.61 -8.44 2.78
C SER A 283 -6.81 -8.34 3.73
N VAL A 284 -6.69 -7.52 4.77
CA VAL A 284 -7.75 -7.20 5.75
C VAL A 284 -7.78 -5.70 6.01
N VAL A 285 -8.97 -5.13 6.05
CA VAL A 285 -9.21 -3.73 6.43
C VAL A 285 -10.42 -3.63 7.35
N LEU A 286 -10.49 -2.55 8.11
CA LEU A 286 -11.65 -2.19 8.92
C LEU A 286 -12.47 -1.15 8.18
N ASP A 287 -13.79 -1.32 8.14
CA ASP A 287 -14.69 -0.25 7.73
C ASP A 287 -14.87 0.78 8.86
N SER A 288 -15.58 1.88 8.57
CA SER A 288 -15.81 2.96 9.53
C SER A 288 -16.63 2.55 10.77
N THR A 289 -17.25 1.37 10.75
CA THR A 289 -18.00 0.80 11.88
C THR A 289 -17.17 -0.25 12.66
N GLY A 290 -15.93 -0.51 12.24
CA GLY A 290 -15.04 -1.50 12.83
C GLY A 290 -15.28 -2.93 12.32
N ASN A 291 -16.20 -3.15 11.38
CA ASN A 291 -16.35 -4.46 10.77
C ASN A 291 -15.15 -4.74 9.85
N LEU A 292 -14.83 -6.01 9.70
CA LEU A 292 -13.71 -6.47 8.91
C LEU A 292 -14.14 -6.75 7.50
N VAL A 293 -13.36 -6.30 6.53
CA VAL A 293 -13.43 -6.81 5.16
C VAL A 293 -12.10 -7.47 4.83
N VAL A 294 -12.17 -8.73 4.41
CA VAL A 294 -11.02 -9.54 3.99
C VAL A 294 -11.13 -9.89 2.53
N ALA A 295 -10.00 -9.99 1.86
CA ALA A 295 -9.94 -10.44 0.47
C ALA A 295 -8.76 -11.36 0.22
N GLY A 296 -8.89 -12.20 -0.79
CA GLY A 296 -7.84 -13.12 -1.20
C GLY A 296 -8.28 -14.04 -2.33
N ARG A 297 -8.08 -15.35 -2.15
CA ARG A 297 -8.36 -16.37 -3.16
C ARG A 297 -9.06 -17.61 -2.59
N ILE A 298 -9.86 -18.24 -3.43
CA ILE A 298 -10.29 -19.65 -3.29
C ILE A 298 -9.97 -20.39 -4.58
N THR A 299 -9.62 -21.67 -4.53
CA THR A 299 -9.20 -22.43 -5.71
C THR A 299 -10.21 -23.51 -6.07
N GLY A 300 -10.48 -23.69 -7.37
CA GLY A 300 -11.33 -24.78 -7.84
C GLY A 300 -12.83 -24.52 -7.65
N LEU A 301 -13.61 -25.59 -7.77
CA LEU A 301 -15.08 -25.57 -7.80
C LEU A 301 -15.71 -26.05 -6.48
N SER A 302 -14.93 -26.12 -5.40
CA SER A 302 -15.39 -26.54 -4.08
C SER A 302 -16.36 -25.53 -3.46
N ASN A 303 -17.12 -26.00 -2.46
CA ASN A 303 -17.83 -25.14 -1.53
C ASN A 303 -16.89 -24.71 -0.41
N PHE A 304 -16.97 -23.45 -0.02
CA PHE A 304 -16.18 -22.85 1.05
C PHE A 304 -17.14 -22.27 2.08
N ASP A 305 -17.03 -22.72 3.33
CA ASP A 305 -17.84 -22.31 4.47
C ASP A 305 -17.12 -21.23 5.27
N PHE A 306 -17.79 -20.10 5.43
CA PHE A 306 -17.31 -18.94 6.17
C PHE A 306 -17.92 -18.87 7.58
N GLY A 307 -18.72 -19.85 7.97
CA GLY A 307 -19.53 -19.85 9.18
C GLY A 307 -20.82 -19.04 9.03
N SER A 308 -21.63 -19.02 10.09
CA SER A 308 -22.92 -18.30 10.13
C SER A 308 -23.89 -18.69 9.00
N GLY A 309 -23.74 -19.90 8.43
CA GLY A 309 -24.54 -20.39 7.30
C GLY A 309 -24.17 -19.77 5.93
N ILE A 310 -23.09 -18.99 5.86
CA ILE A 310 -22.62 -18.35 4.63
C ILE A 310 -21.62 -19.28 3.94
N THR A 311 -21.99 -19.77 2.75
CA THR A 311 -21.11 -20.56 1.89
C THR A 311 -21.00 -19.93 0.50
N ILE A 312 -19.86 -20.11 -0.16
CA ILE A 312 -19.64 -19.72 -1.56
C ILE A 312 -19.04 -20.89 -2.35
N THR A 313 -19.35 -20.96 -3.65
CA THR A 313 -18.81 -21.98 -4.54
C THR A 313 -17.91 -21.31 -5.58
N GLY A 314 -16.68 -21.81 -5.73
CA GLY A 314 -15.78 -21.32 -6.78
C GLY A 314 -16.33 -21.57 -8.19
N LYS A 315 -15.97 -20.72 -9.15
CA LYS A 315 -16.52 -20.72 -10.52
C LYS A 315 -15.50 -21.04 -11.61
N SER A 316 -14.23 -21.19 -11.22
CA SER A 316 -13.10 -21.53 -12.06
C SER A 316 -12.30 -22.65 -11.41
N THR A 317 -11.71 -23.53 -12.23
CA THR A 317 -10.77 -24.56 -11.77
C THR A 317 -9.46 -23.95 -11.25
N PHE A 318 -9.19 -22.69 -11.57
CA PHE A 318 -8.06 -21.92 -11.08
C PHE A 318 -8.43 -21.13 -9.80
N GLN A 319 -7.62 -20.14 -9.44
CA GLN A 319 -7.92 -19.24 -8.33
C GLN A 319 -9.05 -18.29 -8.72
N ASN A 320 -10.03 -18.16 -7.84
CA ASN A 320 -11.16 -17.25 -7.91
C ASN A 320 -10.95 -16.15 -6.87
N LEU A 321 -11.52 -14.96 -7.12
CA LEU A 321 -11.48 -13.89 -6.14
C LEU A 321 -12.28 -14.31 -4.90
N LEU A 322 -11.81 -13.87 -3.74
CA LEU A 322 -12.55 -13.96 -2.50
C LEU A 322 -12.63 -12.58 -1.89
N ILE A 323 -13.82 -12.18 -1.46
CA ILE A 323 -14.03 -11.07 -0.53
C ILE A 323 -15.11 -11.45 0.48
N ALA A 324 -14.88 -11.18 1.76
CA ALA A 324 -15.85 -11.47 2.82
C ALA A 324 -15.85 -10.37 3.88
N LYS A 325 -17.02 -10.17 4.52
CA LYS A 325 -17.20 -9.23 5.62
C LYS A 325 -17.56 -9.95 6.90
N TYR A 326 -16.89 -9.56 7.98
CA TYR A 326 -17.12 -10.08 9.32
C TYR A 326 -17.43 -8.94 10.29
N THR A 327 -18.22 -9.23 11.31
CA THR A 327 -18.40 -8.36 12.47
C THR A 327 -17.16 -8.35 13.35
N THR A 328 -17.05 -7.37 14.27
CA THR A 328 -15.96 -7.30 15.27
C THR A 328 -15.90 -8.52 16.21
N SER A 329 -17.01 -9.27 16.34
CA SER A 329 -17.12 -10.54 17.06
C SER A 329 -16.84 -11.77 16.20
N GLY A 330 -16.47 -11.60 14.93
CA GLY A 330 -16.11 -12.69 14.01
C GLY A 330 -17.28 -13.42 13.37
N GLN A 331 -18.51 -12.88 13.44
CA GLN A 331 -19.65 -13.44 12.68
C GLN A 331 -19.58 -12.98 11.23
N THR A 332 -19.78 -13.89 10.29
CA THR A 332 -19.77 -13.58 8.86
C THR A 332 -21.06 -12.87 8.48
N VAL A 333 -20.93 -11.71 7.82
CA VAL A 333 -22.05 -10.92 7.32
C VAL A 333 -22.37 -11.33 5.87
N TRP A 334 -21.33 -11.41 5.03
CA TRP A 334 -21.43 -11.89 3.65
C TRP A 334 -20.07 -12.39 3.17
N ALA A 335 -20.08 -13.25 2.15
CA ALA A 335 -18.91 -13.65 1.37
C ALA A 335 -19.28 -13.69 -0.11
N LYS A 336 -18.34 -13.30 -0.97
CA LYS A 336 -18.54 -13.20 -2.43
C LYS A 336 -17.32 -13.76 -3.17
N THR A 337 -17.60 -14.32 -4.34
CA THR A 337 -16.64 -14.67 -5.40
C THR A 337 -17.18 -14.19 -6.75
N VAL A 338 -16.43 -14.40 -7.83
CA VAL A 338 -16.91 -14.16 -9.20
C VAL A 338 -18.20 -14.95 -9.48
N GLU A 339 -19.10 -14.42 -10.32
CA GLU A 339 -20.26 -15.20 -10.79
C GLU A 339 -19.91 -16.09 -11.99
N SER A 340 -18.94 -15.64 -12.80
CA SER A 340 -18.34 -16.40 -13.89
C SER A 340 -16.89 -15.96 -14.10
N ALA A 341 -15.99 -16.92 -14.28
CA ALA A 341 -14.63 -16.69 -14.73
C ALA A 341 -14.15 -17.92 -15.51
N THR A 342 -13.55 -17.71 -16.67
CA THR A 342 -12.94 -18.79 -17.47
C THR A 342 -11.52 -19.12 -17.00
N ASN A 343 -10.94 -18.30 -16.12
CA ASN A 343 -9.53 -18.29 -15.78
C ASN A 343 -9.30 -17.82 -14.32
N ARG A 344 -8.11 -17.29 -14.02
CA ARG A 344 -7.65 -16.86 -12.70
C ARG A 344 -8.08 -15.42 -12.39
N THR A 345 -8.72 -15.19 -11.24
CA THR A 345 -8.99 -13.84 -10.70
C THR A 345 -8.59 -13.81 -9.23
N VAL A 346 -7.84 -12.80 -8.79
CA VAL A 346 -7.34 -12.73 -7.40
C VAL A 346 -7.30 -11.28 -6.92
N PHE A 347 -7.69 -11.07 -5.66
CA PHE A 347 -7.42 -9.82 -4.95
C PHE A 347 -6.12 -9.92 -4.13
N THR A 348 -5.29 -8.90 -4.24
CA THR A 348 -4.00 -8.75 -3.57
C THR A 348 -4.06 -7.69 -2.48
N ALA A 349 -4.92 -6.67 -2.63
CA ALA A 349 -4.99 -5.52 -1.72
C ALA A 349 -6.43 -5.05 -1.48
N LEU A 350 -6.66 -4.46 -0.31
CA LEU A 350 -7.89 -3.79 0.09
C LEU A 350 -7.60 -2.39 0.65
N THR A 351 -8.58 -1.51 0.52
CA THR A 351 -8.69 -0.27 1.32
C THR A 351 -10.16 0.03 1.56
N ALA A 352 -10.48 0.68 2.68
CA ALA A 352 -11.82 1.15 2.98
C ALA A 352 -11.82 2.67 3.11
N ASP A 353 -12.88 3.33 2.65
CA ASP A 353 -13.07 4.75 2.87
C ASP A 353 -13.89 5.01 4.15
N ARG A 354 -13.95 6.28 4.56
CA ARG A 354 -14.71 6.72 5.74
C ARG A 354 -16.21 6.47 5.66
N LEU A 355 -16.76 6.25 4.47
CA LEU A 355 -18.17 5.95 4.25
C LEU A 355 -18.45 4.44 4.39
N GLY A 356 -17.41 3.63 4.63
CA GLY A 356 -17.51 2.18 4.74
C GLY A 356 -17.51 1.47 3.39
N ASN A 357 -17.29 2.18 2.28
CA ASN A 357 -17.07 1.52 0.99
C ASN A 357 -15.71 0.83 1.02
N THR A 358 -15.62 -0.33 0.37
CA THR A 358 -14.36 -1.07 0.25
C THR A 358 -13.92 -1.11 -1.21
N TYR A 359 -12.62 -0.96 -1.44
CA TYR A 359 -12.00 -1.05 -2.75
C TYR A 359 -11.02 -2.22 -2.74
N SER A 360 -11.13 -3.09 -3.73
CA SER A 360 -10.32 -4.30 -3.87
C SER A 360 -9.49 -4.25 -5.13
N GLY A 361 -8.20 -4.55 -5.00
CA GLY A 361 -7.21 -4.47 -6.07
C GLY A 361 -6.57 -5.82 -6.31
N GLY A 362 -6.23 -6.13 -7.56
CA GLY A 362 -5.50 -7.34 -7.90
C GLY A 362 -5.36 -7.54 -9.40
N LEU A 363 -5.61 -8.76 -9.85
CA LEU A 363 -5.52 -9.14 -11.26
C LEU A 363 -6.65 -10.07 -11.70
N THR A 364 -6.93 -10.05 -12.99
CA THR A 364 -7.70 -11.07 -13.71
C THR A 364 -6.95 -11.54 -14.96
N ILE A 365 -7.01 -12.83 -15.26
CA ILE A 365 -6.40 -13.44 -16.45
C ILE A 365 -7.49 -13.88 -17.41
N GLY A 366 -7.18 -13.80 -18.71
CA GLY A 366 -7.96 -14.43 -19.76
C GLY A 366 -8.78 -13.45 -20.57
N SER A 367 -9.03 -13.79 -21.83
CA SER A 367 -9.98 -13.07 -22.66
C SER A 367 -11.41 -13.46 -22.29
N GLY A 368 -12.27 -12.47 -22.06
CA GLY A 368 -13.69 -12.69 -21.78
C GLY A 368 -14.26 -11.88 -20.63
N LEU A 369 -15.56 -12.03 -20.42
CA LEU A 369 -16.30 -11.30 -19.40
C LEU A 369 -16.07 -11.92 -18.02
N VAL A 370 -15.68 -11.10 -17.05
CA VAL A 370 -15.61 -11.46 -15.63
C VAL A 370 -16.75 -10.76 -14.92
N SER A 371 -17.76 -11.52 -14.46
CA SER A 371 -18.87 -10.97 -13.68
C SER A 371 -18.50 -10.92 -12.20
N LEU A 372 -18.63 -9.73 -11.61
CA LEU A 372 -18.26 -9.40 -10.22
C LEU A 372 -19.50 -9.23 -9.34
N GLY A 373 -20.67 -9.66 -9.82
CA GLY A 373 -21.95 -9.52 -9.15
C GLY A 373 -22.59 -8.15 -9.35
N ASP A 374 -23.87 -8.06 -8.98
CA ASP A 374 -24.66 -6.83 -8.97
C ASP A 374 -24.70 -6.11 -10.34
N GLY A 375 -24.62 -6.89 -11.43
CA GLY A 375 -24.60 -6.38 -12.81
C GLY A 375 -23.28 -5.73 -13.24
N VAL A 376 -22.24 -5.77 -12.39
CA VAL A 376 -20.92 -5.20 -12.69
C VAL A 376 -20.00 -6.27 -13.28
N SER A 377 -19.38 -5.95 -14.40
CA SER A 377 -18.43 -6.82 -15.08
C SER A 377 -17.28 -6.03 -15.69
N VAL A 378 -16.18 -6.74 -15.95
CA VAL A 378 -15.06 -6.24 -16.75
C VAL A 378 -14.72 -7.25 -17.83
N ASN A 379 -14.18 -6.77 -18.95
CA ASN A 379 -13.57 -7.65 -19.93
C ASN A 379 -12.09 -7.83 -19.61
N GLY A 380 -11.66 -9.08 -19.53
CA GLY A 380 -10.24 -9.39 -19.68
C GLY A 380 -9.85 -9.18 -21.14
N THR A 381 -8.77 -8.44 -21.37
CA THR A 381 -8.41 -7.92 -22.70
C THR A 381 -7.30 -8.72 -23.36
N PHE A 382 -6.60 -9.58 -22.61
CA PHE A 382 -5.55 -10.47 -23.13
C PHE A 382 -5.35 -11.71 -22.24
N SER A 383 -4.60 -12.69 -22.74
CA SER A 383 -4.33 -13.98 -22.08
C SER A 383 -3.43 -13.90 -20.84
N LEU A 384 -2.90 -12.71 -20.54
CA LEU A 384 -2.01 -12.42 -19.40
C LEU A 384 -2.75 -11.65 -18.29
N ASN A 385 -2.00 -11.15 -17.30
CA ASN A 385 -2.58 -10.45 -16.13
C ASN A 385 -3.11 -9.06 -16.51
N ASN A 386 -4.37 -8.81 -16.24
CA ASN A 386 -4.99 -7.49 -16.32
C ASN A 386 -5.19 -6.98 -14.90
N PHE A 387 -4.81 -5.73 -14.62
CA PHE A 387 -5.11 -5.16 -13.31
C PHE A 387 -6.62 -5.19 -13.09
N LEU A 388 -7.06 -5.42 -11.85
CA LEU A 388 -8.46 -5.38 -11.48
C LEU A 388 -8.62 -4.45 -10.27
N LEU A 389 -9.58 -3.52 -10.34
CA LEU A 389 -9.99 -2.66 -9.23
C LEU A 389 -11.51 -2.66 -9.11
N VAL A 390 -12.04 -2.98 -7.94
CA VAL A 390 -13.49 -3.13 -7.71
C VAL A 390 -13.90 -2.32 -6.49
N LYS A 391 -15.02 -1.59 -6.58
CA LYS A 391 -15.65 -0.92 -5.43
C LYS A 391 -16.89 -1.67 -4.98
N TYR A 392 -16.98 -1.87 -3.67
CA TYR A 392 -18.15 -2.34 -2.95
C TYR A 392 -18.65 -1.22 -2.04
N ASP A 393 -19.96 -1.07 -1.91
CA ASP A 393 -20.52 -0.19 -0.87
C ASP A 393 -20.45 -0.82 0.53
N SER A 394 -20.93 -0.10 1.55
CA SER A 394 -20.94 -0.55 2.94
C SER A 394 -21.72 -1.84 3.19
N TYR A 395 -22.63 -2.20 2.28
CA TYR A 395 -23.44 -3.42 2.34
C TYR A 395 -22.81 -4.56 1.52
N GLY A 396 -21.72 -4.29 0.79
CA GLY A 396 -21.04 -5.25 -0.05
C GLY A 396 -21.59 -5.32 -1.48
N ILE A 397 -22.46 -4.40 -1.90
CA ILE A 397 -22.96 -4.35 -3.29
C ILE A 397 -21.86 -3.80 -4.20
N THR A 398 -21.56 -4.52 -5.28
CA THR A 398 -20.57 -4.10 -6.27
C THR A 398 -21.08 -2.87 -7.02
N LYS A 399 -20.35 -1.75 -6.92
CA LYS A 399 -20.76 -0.47 -7.53
C LYS A 399 -20.14 -0.23 -8.90
N TRP A 400 -18.85 -0.55 -9.02
CA TRP A 400 -18.12 -0.44 -10.29
C TRP A 400 -16.85 -1.28 -10.24
N ALA A 401 -16.33 -1.60 -11.42
CA ALA A 401 -15.04 -2.26 -11.58
C ALA A 401 -14.26 -1.64 -12.74
N ARG A 402 -12.93 -1.70 -12.66
CA ARG A 402 -11.98 -1.18 -13.65
C ARG A 402 -10.90 -2.22 -13.93
N SER A 403 -10.48 -2.26 -15.19
CA SER A 403 -9.43 -3.15 -15.70
C SER A 403 -8.62 -2.41 -16.77
N THR A 404 -7.48 -2.98 -17.16
CA THR A 404 -6.73 -2.52 -18.33
C THR A 404 -7.59 -2.64 -19.57
N ILE A 405 -7.75 -1.53 -20.29
CA ILE A 405 -8.56 -1.48 -21.53
C ILE A 405 -7.73 -1.90 -22.73
N GLU A 406 -6.45 -1.52 -22.75
CA GLU A 406 -5.50 -1.82 -23.82
C GLU A 406 -4.10 -1.91 -23.22
N GLY A 407 -3.28 -2.82 -23.70
CA GLY A 407 -1.91 -2.98 -23.23
C GLY A 407 -1.19 -4.13 -23.94
N PRO A 408 0.15 -4.08 -24.05
CA PRO A 408 0.93 -5.14 -24.69
C PRO A 408 1.03 -6.41 -23.83
N GLU A 409 1.08 -6.28 -22.50
CA GLU A 409 1.38 -7.39 -21.57
C GLU A 409 0.73 -7.22 -20.18
N ASN A 410 1.33 -7.83 -19.15
CA ASN A 410 0.87 -7.85 -17.77
C ASN A 410 0.66 -6.47 -17.13
N SER A 411 -0.40 -6.36 -16.35
CA SER A 411 -0.70 -5.26 -15.43
C SER A 411 -1.30 -5.83 -14.15
N ILE A 412 -0.97 -5.24 -13.00
CA ILE A 412 -1.39 -5.75 -11.69
C ILE A 412 -1.47 -4.61 -10.68
N VAL A 413 -2.46 -4.67 -9.79
CA VAL A 413 -2.48 -3.89 -8.55
C VAL A 413 -1.91 -4.74 -7.41
N LEU A 414 -1.03 -4.16 -6.62
CA LEU A 414 -0.38 -4.80 -5.46
C LEU A 414 -0.64 -4.06 -4.15
N GLY A 415 -0.86 -2.75 -4.21
CA GLY A 415 -1.20 -1.92 -3.05
C GLY A 415 -2.36 -0.99 -3.34
N LEU A 416 -3.21 -0.75 -2.35
CA LEU A 416 -4.35 0.15 -2.42
C LEU A 416 -4.41 1.06 -1.19
N THR A 417 -4.83 2.30 -1.40
CA THR A 417 -5.18 3.23 -0.32
C THR A 417 -6.25 4.20 -0.80
N SER A 418 -7.00 4.78 0.13
CA SER A 418 -8.03 5.78 -0.18
C SER A 418 -7.89 7.01 0.70
N ASP A 419 -8.22 8.18 0.14
CA ASP A 419 -8.16 9.44 0.88
C ASP A 419 -9.49 9.80 1.56
N LEU A 420 -9.49 10.89 2.32
CA LEU A 420 -10.67 11.42 2.99
C LEU A 420 -11.80 11.86 2.04
N ARG A 421 -11.53 11.95 0.73
CA ARG A 421 -12.52 12.28 -0.31
C ARG A 421 -12.99 11.04 -1.07
N SER A 422 -12.66 9.84 -0.60
CA SER A 422 -12.97 8.57 -1.28
C SER A 422 -12.34 8.45 -2.68
N ASN A 423 -11.25 9.18 -2.96
CA ASN A 423 -10.39 8.85 -4.09
C ASN A 423 -9.60 7.59 -3.72
N VAL A 424 -9.38 6.73 -4.70
CA VAL A 424 -8.59 5.50 -4.52
C VAL A 424 -7.32 5.59 -5.34
N TYR A 425 -6.22 5.17 -4.70
CA TYR A 425 -4.89 5.15 -5.28
C TYR A 425 -4.44 3.71 -5.39
N ALA A 426 -4.03 3.32 -6.59
CA ALA A 426 -3.57 1.97 -6.89
C ALA A 426 -2.09 1.98 -7.26
N ALA A 427 -1.31 1.21 -6.51
CA ALA A 427 0.09 0.94 -6.79
C ALA A 427 0.26 -0.49 -7.26
N GLY A 428 1.14 -0.69 -8.24
CA GLY A 428 1.44 -1.99 -8.79
C GLY A 428 2.40 -1.89 -9.95
N ASN A 429 2.26 -2.76 -10.96
CA ASN A 429 3.22 -2.84 -12.06
C ASN A 429 2.53 -3.03 -13.42
N ILE A 430 3.21 -2.56 -14.46
CA ILE A 430 2.97 -2.93 -15.87
C ILE A 430 4.24 -3.57 -16.44
N VAL A 431 4.14 -4.39 -17.48
CA VAL A 431 5.29 -5.10 -18.07
C VAL A 431 5.49 -4.74 -19.54
N GLY A 432 6.75 -4.61 -19.97
CA GLY A 432 7.09 -4.28 -21.36
C GLY A 432 7.01 -2.79 -21.67
N THR A 433 7.36 -2.44 -22.92
CA THR A 433 7.61 -1.04 -23.36
C THR A 433 6.45 -0.38 -24.11
N GLY A 434 5.29 -1.06 -24.21
CA GLY A 434 4.14 -0.55 -24.95
C GLY A 434 3.22 0.36 -24.13
N LYS A 435 2.19 0.88 -24.82
CA LYS A 435 1.17 1.75 -24.23
C LYS A 435 0.09 0.94 -23.52
N TYR A 436 -0.21 1.33 -22.29
CA TYR A 436 -1.33 0.87 -21.47
C TYR A 436 -2.41 1.94 -21.38
N SER A 437 -3.66 1.60 -21.69
CA SER A 437 -4.82 2.50 -21.59
C SER A 437 -5.75 2.06 -20.47
N PHE A 438 -6.22 3.03 -19.66
CA PHE A 438 -7.03 2.77 -18.47
C PHE A 438 -8.42 3.44 -18.50
N GLY A 439 -8.73 4.14 -19.59
CA GLY A 439 -9.98 4.88 -19.78
C GLY A 439 -9.86 6.37 -19.48
N ASN A 440 -10.88 7.14 -19.85
CA ASN A 440 -10.90 8.61 -19.70
C ASN A 440 -9.68 9.32 -20.32
N GLY A 441 -9.15 8.79 -21.43
CA GLY A 441 -7.92 9.30 -22.06
C GLY A 441 -6.63 9.09 -21.27
N ILE A 442 -6.68 8.40 -20.11
CA ILE A 442 -5.51 8.14 -19.28
C ILE A 442 -4.77 6.90 -19.79
N SER A 443 -3.49 7.09 -20.08
CA SER A 443 -2.57 6.02 -20.50
C SER A 443 -1.17 6.22 -19.96
N LEU A 444 -0.39 5.14 -19.92
CA LEU A 444 1.04 5.14 -19.60
C LEU A 444 1.80 4.32 -20.63
N ASN A 445 3.04 4.70 -20.91
CA ASN A 445 3.97 3.84 -21.64
C ASN A 445 4.89 3.17 -20.63
N GLY A 446 5.14 1.88 -20.82
CA GLY A 446 6.25 1.23 -20.14
C GLY A 446 7.59 1.69 -20.73
N ASN A 447 8.63 1.73 -19.90
CA ASN A 447 9.97 2.18 -20.27
C ASN A 447 11.04 1.08 -20.13
N ALA A 448 10.71 -0.06 -19.52
CA ALA A 448 11.55 -1.24 -19.39
C ALA A 448 10.84 -2.47 -20.00
N SER A 449 11.63 -3.42 -20.53
CA SER A 449 11.12 -4.69 -21.05
C SER A 449 10.51 -5.57 -19.96
N ASP A 450 10.95 -5.40 -18.71
CA ASP A 450 10.44 -6.15 -17.58
C ASP A 450 9.36 -5.36 -16.83
N SER A 451 9.44 -5.26 -15.49
CA SER A 451 8.46 -4.55 -14.66
C SER A 451 8.72 -3.06 -14.59
N ASN A 452 7.64 -2.30 -14.74
CA ASN A 452 7.56 -0.85 -14.63
C ASN A 452 6.60 -0.48 -13.49
N TYR A 453 6.87 0.60 -12.76
CA TYR A 453 5.90 1.10 -11.77
C TYR A 453 4.57 1.52 -12.40
N LEU A 454 3.50 1.21 -11.68
CA LEU A 454 2.18 1.76 -11.92
C LEU A 454 1.72 2.45 -10.64
N LEU A 455 1.41 3.74 -10.75
CA LEU A 455 0.69 4.47 -9.70
C LEU A 455 -0.48 5.22 -10.34
N MET A 456 -1.69 5.00 -9.86
CA MET A 456 -2.90 5.55 -10.44
C MET A 456 -3.79 6.19 -9.38
N ARG A 457 -4.55 7.20 -9.77
CA ARG A 457 -5.64 7.75 -8.97
C ARG A 457 -6.96 7.64 -9.71
N PHE A 458 -7.99 7.20 -9.00
CA PHE A 458 -9.38 7.21 -9.43
C PHE A 458 -10.19 8.04 -8.44
N ASN A 459 -11.24 8.72 -8.91
CA ASN A 459 -12.22 9.30 -8.01
C ASN A 459 -13.15 8.23 -7.41
N SER A 460 -14.08 8.65 -6.54
CA SER A 460 -15.05 7.77 -5.89
C SER A 460 -15.95 6.97 -6.85
N ASP A 461 -16.11 7.45 -8.08
CA ASP A 461 -16.91 6.85 -9.15
C ASP A 461 -16.08 5.93 -10.06
N GLY A 462 -14.80 5.74 -9.72
CA GLY A 462 -13.87 4.90 -10.47
C GLY A 462 -13.40 5.52 -11.78
N VAL A 463 -13.58 6.83 -12.00
CA VAL A 463 -13.05 7.51 -13.17
C VAL A 463 -11.54 7.75 -12.98
N PRO A 464 -10.67 7.21 -13.85
CA PRO A 464 -9.23 7.48 -13.78
C PRO A 464 -8.97 8.99 -13.94
N LYS A 465 -8.17 9.55 -13.03
CA LYS A 465 -7.76 10.96 -13.05
C LYS A 465 -6.35 11.14 -13.57
N TRP A 466 -5.45 10.27 -13.15
CA TRP A 466 -4.10 10.24 -13.66
C TRP A 466 -3.45 8.87 -13.43
N ALA A 467 -2.37 8.64 -14.17
CA ALA A 467 -1.48 7.51 -13.99
C ALA A 467 -0.03 8.01 -14.07
N ARG A 468 0.89 7.35 -13.36
CA ARG A 468 2.33 7.65 -13.30
C ARG A 468 3.16 6.36 -13.38
N SER A 469 4.31 6.48 -14.05
CA SER A 469 5.41 5.51 -14.07
C SER A 469 6.74 6.26 -13.92
N VAL A 470 7.87 5.57 -13.76
CA VAL A 470 9.20 6.22 -13.82
C VAL A 470 9.43 6.76 -15.22
N VAL A 471 10.14 7.89 -15.30
CA VAL A 471 10.47 8.53 -16.58
C VAL A 471 11.81 8.05 -17.15
N SER A 472 12.74 7.58 -16.30
CA SER A 472 14.08 7.12 -16.68
C SER A 472 14.61 5.98 -15.78
N GLY A 473 15.36 5.05 -16.37
CA GLY A 473 15.92 3.85 -15.74
C GLY A 473 15.48 2.60 -16.51
N ASN A 474 16.41 1.88 -17.12
CA ASN A 474 16.08 0.78 -18.06
C ASN A 474 16.00 -0.59 -17.38
N GLN A 475 15.80 -0.60 -16.06
CA GLN A 475 15.92 -1.78 -15.20
C GLN A 475 14.63 -2.03 -14.41
N LEU A 476 14.54 -3.21 -13.81
CA LEU A 476 13.40 -3.68 -13.02
C LEU A 476 12.94 -2.69 -11.95
N THR A 477 11.66 -2.30 -12.01
CA THR A 477 10.99 -1.43 -11.04
C THR A 477 9.66 -2.05 -10.59
N ARG A 478 9.44 -2.16 -9.27
CA ARG A 478 8.14 -2.62 -8.71
C ARG A 478 7.62 -1.80 -7.52
N TYR A 479 6.33 -1.42 -7.52
CA TYR A 479 5.65 -0.94 -6.31
C TYR A 479 4.86 -2.07 -5.66
N PHE A 480 5.03 -2.20 -4.35
CA PHE A 480 4.33 -3.19 -3.53
C PHE A 480 3.32 -2.55 -2.60
N ALA A 481 3.53 -1.28 -2.24
CA ALA A 481 2.80 -0.62 -1.18
C ALA A 481 2.38 0.80 -1.57
N ALA A 482 1.19 1.19 -1.12
CA ALA A 482 0.71 2.56 -1.16
C ALA A 482 0.00 2.90 0.14
N SER A 483 0.13 4.14 0.60
CA SER A 483 -0.57 4.64 1.79
C SER A 483 -0.81 6.14 1.66
N THR A 484 -1.89 6.66 2.24
CA THR A 484 -2.19 8.10 2.28
C THR A 484 -2.17 8.63 3.71
N ASP A 485 -1.96 9.93 3.88
CA ASP A 485 -2.14 10.59 5.17
C ASP A 485 -3.39 11.49 5.20
N GLY A 486 -3.71 12.02 6.38
CA GLY A 486 -4.84 12.92 6.58
C GLY A 486 -4.71 14.28 5.86
N PHE A 487 -3.53 14.60 5.32
CA PHE A 487 -3.26 15.83 4.56
C PHE A 487 -3.42 15.64 3.05
N GLY A 488 -3.70 14.41 2.60
CA GLY A 488 -3.85 14.07 1.19
C GLY A 488 -2.54 13.75 0.47
N ASN A 489 -1.43 13.59 1.20
CA ASN A 489 -0.21 13.07 0.59
C ASN A 489 -0.36 11.57 0.35
N LEU A 490 0.26 11.11 -0.74
CA LEU A 490 0.33 9.70 -1.13
C LEU A 490 1.77 9.23 -1.03
N TYR A 491 1.98 8.08 -0.41
CA TYR A 491 3.28 7.44 -0.28
C TYR A 491 3.26 6.12 -1.03
N ALA A 492 4.27 5.87 -1.86
CA ALA A 492 4.43 4.61 -2.58
C ALA A 492 5.79 4.00 -2.26
N GLY A 493 5.78 2.70 -1.94
CA GLY A 493 6.95 1.93 -1.52
C GLY A 493 7.20 0.76 -2.46
N GLY A 494 8.46 0.54 -2.81
CA GLY A 494 8.83 -0.42 -3.84
C GLY A 494 10.31 -0.72 -3.91
N THR A 495 10.72 -1.19 -5.08
CA THR A 495 12.12 -1.51 -5.40
C THR A 495 12.55 -0.97 -6.76
N ILE A 496 13.79 -0.49 -6.84
CA ILE A 496 14.56 -0.19 -8.06
C ILE A 496 15.69 -1.23 -8.21
N TYR A 497 16.13 -1.52 -9.42
CA TYR A 497 17.27 -2.41 -9.67
C TYR A 497 18.51 -1.64 -10.13
N GLY A 498 19.67 -2.01 -9.57
CA GLY A 498 20.95 -1.38 -9.87
C GLY A 498 21.15 -0.05 -9.15
N ASN A 499 22.18 0.69 -9.58
CA ASN A 499 22.57 1.99 -9.05
C ASN A 499 22.28 3.14 -10.03
N GLU A 500 21.35 2.95 -10.97
CA GLU A 500 20.90 4.00 -11.88
C GLU A 500 20.09 5.07 -11.14
N VAL A 501 19.98 6.25 -11.75
CA VAL A 501 19.13 7.34 -11.25
C VAL A 501 17.73 7.20 -11.82
N PHE A 502 16.77 6.96 -10.94
CA PHE A 502 15.35 6.84 -11.26
C PHE A 502 14.66 8.18 -11.03
N THR A 503 13.94 8.68 -12.02
CA THR A 503 13.25 9.98 -11.94
C THR A 503 11.74 9.80 -11.84
N PHE A 504 11.16 10.36 -10.77
CA PHE A 504 9.73 10.38 -10.47
C PHE A 504 9.15 11.74 -10.89
N GLY A 505 8.64 11.82 -12.12
CA GLY A 505 8.23 13.09 -12.72
C GLY A 505 9.43 13.95 -13.13
N ASN A 506 9.34 15.28 -12.99
CA ASN A 506 10.35 16.21 -13.54
C ASN A 506 11.34 16.76 -12.50
N ARG A 507 11.18 16.44 -11.21
CA ARG A 507 11.88 17.16 -10.12
C ARG A 507 12.46 16.27 -9.02
N VAL A 508 12.04 15.01 -8.96
CA VAL A 508 12.44 14.11 -7.89
C VAL A 508 13.15 12.92 -8.50
N SER A 509 14.32 12.61 -7.98
CA SER A 509 15.07 11.42 -8.35
C SER A 509 15.55 10.67 -7.11
N ALA A 510 15.83 9.40 -7.29
CA ALA A 510 16.52 8.59 -6.32
C ALA A 510 17.48 7.63 -7.03
N GLN A 511 18.56 7.28 -6.35
CA GLN A 511 19.58 6.37 -6.87
C GLN A 511 19.70 5.16 -5.95
N GLY A 512 19.81 3.97 -6.53
CA GLY A 512 20.11 2.77 -5.76
C GLY A 512 21.55 2.77 -5.27
N ALA A 513 21.81 2.24 -4.07
CA ALA A 513 23.16 2.12 -3.53
C ALA A 513 23.84 0.81 -3.95
N TYR A 514 23.08 -0.28 -4.08
CA TYR A 514 23.58 -1.59 -4.47
C TYR A 514 23.53 -1.77 -6.00
N SER A 515 24.68 -1.78 -6.65
CA SER A 515 24.79 -1.84 -8.13
C SER A 515 24.44 -3.19 -8.72
N ALA A 516 24.63 -4.28 -7.96
CA ALA A 516 24.44 -5.64 -8.44
C ALA A 516 23.07 -6.25 -8.05
N GLY A 517 22.05 -5.43 -7.75
CA GLY A 517 20.75 -5.96 -7.40
C GLY A 517 19.70 -4.94 -6.96
N ILE A 518 18.79 -5.41 -6.10
CA ILE A 518 17.55 -4.72 -5.75
C ILE A 518 17.77 -3.74 -4.59
N ASN A 519 17.33 -2.50 -4.75
CA ASN A 519 17.29 -1.48 -3.73
C ASN A 519 15.84 -1.10 -3.44
N GLN A 520 15.52 -0.78 -2.19
CA GLN A 520 14.22 -0.22 -1.85
C GLN A 520 14.11 1.27 -2.21
N VAL A 521 12.89 1.70 -2.49
CA VAL A 521 12.54 3.10 -2.71
C VAL A 521 11.22 3.46 -2.03
N LEU A 522 11.15 4.65 -1.43
CA LEU A 522 9.95 5.27 -0.88
C LEU A 522 9.78 6.65 -1.51
N VAL A 523 8.60 6.93 -2.08
CA VAL A 523 8.31 8.21 -2.73
C VAL A 523 7.04 8.83 -2.17
N GLN A 524 7.08 10.11 -1.82
CA GLN A 524 5.90 10.91 -1.49
C GLN A 524 5.42 11.65 -2.75
N TYR A 525 4.11 11.66 -2.97
CA TYR A 525 3.39 12.44 -3.96
C TYR A 525 2.43 13.39 -3.25
N ARG A 526 2.36 14.63 -3.73
CA ARG A 526 1.35 15.62 -3.32
C ARG A 526 0.26 15.68 -4.36
#